data_AF-A0A945G4N5-F1
#
_entry.id   AF-A0A945G4N5-F1
#
_cell.length_a   1.000
_cell.length_b   1.000
_cell.length_c   1.000
_cell.angle_alpha   90.00
_cell.angle_beta   90.00
_cell.angle_gamma   90.00
#
_symmetry.space_group_name_H-M   'P 1'
#
loop_
_entity.id
_entity.type
_entity.pdbx_description
1 polymer ?
#
loop_
_entity_poly.entity_id
_entity_poly.type
_entity_poly.pdbx_seq_one_letter_code
_entity_poly.pdbx_strand_id
1 'polypeptide(L)' 'MFRPCIDLHEGRVKQIVGGSIDDAQPDALRTNFVSDKPPAWFAKLYRRDNLRGGHVIKLGQG' A
#
# COMPACT_ATOMS: atom_id res chain seq x y z
N MET A 1 -7.05 -16.71 3.79
CA MET A 1 -5.62 -16.40 3.98
C MET A 1 -5.42 -14.91 3.70
N PHE A 2 -4.90 -14.15 4.66
CA PHE A 2 -4.63 -12.72 4.46
C PHE A 2 -3.28 -12.54 3.76
N ARG A 3 -3.25 -11.77 2.67
CA ARG A 3 -2.02 -11.40 1.95
C ARG A 3 -1.77 -9.89 2.16
N PRO A 4 -0.71 -9.50 2.89
CA PRO A 4 -0.48 -8.09 3.17
C PRO A 4 -0.08 -7.32 1.90
N CYS A 5 -0.52 -6.07 1.78
CA CYS A 5 -0.06 -5.15 0.74
C CYS A 5 0.42 -3.84 1.38
N ILE A 6 1.52 -3.29 0.87
CA ILE A 6 2.00 -1.95 1.24
C ILE A 6 2.00 -1.11 -0.03
N ASP A 7 1.03 -0.21 -0.17
CA ASP A 7 1.01 0.72 -1.28
C ASP A 7 1.70 2.04 -0.89
N LEU A 8 2.68 2.45 -1.68
CA LEU A 8 3.56 3.59 -1.43
C LEU A 8 3.24 4.72 -2.39
N HIS A 9 2.89 5.88 -1.86
CA HIS A 9 2.67 7.08 -2.65
C HIS A 9 3.16 8.30 -1.88
N GLU A 10 3.98 9.13 -2.52
CA GLU A 10 4.55 10.36 -1.92
C GLU A 10 5.27 10.11 -0.57
N GLY A 11 5.94 8.96 -0.45
CA GLY A 11 6.66 8.57 0.77
C GLY A 11 5.77 8.10 1.93
N ARG A 12 4.44 8.01 1.74
CA ARG A 12 3.48 7.50 2.73
C ARG A 12 2.92 6.14 2.32
N VAL A 13 2.53 5.36 3.32
CA VAL A 13 1.77 4.14 3.09
C VAL A 13 0.30 4.53 2.95
N LYS A 14 -0.27 4.29 1.77
CA LYS A 14 -1.69 4.48 1.49
C LYS A 14 -2.32 3.10 1.25
N GLN A 15 -3.57 2.91 1.67
CA GLN A 15 -4.37 1.76 1.27
C GLN A 15 -5.39 2.24 0.25
N ILE A 16 -5.31 1.78 -0.99
CA ILE A 16 -6.26 2.16 -2.05
C ILE A 16 -7.52 1.30 -1.98
N VAL A 17 -8.68 1.87 -2.35
CA VAL A 17 -9.92 1.13 -2.64
C VAL A 17 -10.02 0.90 -4.14
N GLY A 18 -10.29 -0.33 -4.56
CA GLY A 18 -10.42 -0.68 -5.97
C GLY A 18 -9.11 -1.20 -6.52
N GLY A 19 -9.15 -2.41 -7.08
CA GLY A 19 -7.97 -3.21 -7.41
C GLY A 19 -7.12 -2.72 -8.57
N SER A 20 -7.36 -1.52 -9.10
CA SER A 20 -6.62 -0.98 -10.25
C SER A 20 -6.46 0.53 -10.11
N ILE A 21 -5.21 1.00 -10.20
CA ILE A 21 -4.92 2.40 -10.53
C ILE A 21 -5.36 2.60 -11.97
N ASP A 22 -6.28 3.53 -12.20
CA ASP A 22 -6.54 4.06 -13.53
C ASP A 22 -5.62 5.26 -13.75
N ASP A 23 -4.53 5.07 -14.49
CA ASP A 23 -3.59 6.15 -14.82
C ASP A 23 -4.26 7.28 -15.64
N ALA A 24 -5.40 7.00 -16.30
CA ALA A 24 -6.18 8.00 -17.01
C ALA A 24 -7.13 8.79 -16.08
N GLN A 25 -7.34 8.32 -14.85
CA GLN A 25 -8.16 8.99 -13.83
C GLN A 25 -7.46 8.97 -12.46
N PRO A 26 -6.36 9.74 -12.30
CA PRO A 26 -5.64 9.82 -11.03
C PRO A 26 -6.53 10.29 -9.86
N ASP A 27 -7.56 11.10 -10.14
CA ASP A 27 -8.54 11.57 -9.15
C ASP A 27 -9.54 10.47 -8.69
N ALA A 28 -9.63 9.35 -9.43
CA ALA A 28 -10.42 8.20 -9.03
C ALA A 28 -9.71 7.34 -7.97
N LEU A 29 -8.43 7.61 -7.69
CA LEU A 29 -7.63 6.93 -6.68
C LEU A 29 -8.13 7.28 -5.27
N ARG A 30 -9.17 6.61 -4.83
CA ARG A 30 -9.67 6.75 -3.47
C ARG A 30 -8.76 6.01 -2.50
N THR A 31 -8.15 6.77 -1.61
CA THR A 31 -7.40 6.22 -0.47
C THR A 31 -8.36 5.96 0.69
N ASN A 32 -8.47 4.71 1.13
CA ASN A 32 -9.22 4.37 2.34
C ASN A 32 -8.51 4.83 3.60
N PHE A 33 -7.17 4.75 3.60
CA PHE A 33 -6.37 5.01 4.77
C PHE A 33 -4.99 5.52 4.36
N VAL A 34 -4.49 6.53 5.07
CA VAL A 34 -3.12 7.02 4.94
C VAL A 34 -2.46 6.86 6.30
N SER A 35 -1.30 6.24 6.33
CA SER A 35 -0.51 6.08 7.55
C SER A 35 0.74 6.96 7.53
N ASP A 36 1.04 7.56 8.68
CA ASP A 36 2.31 8.22 8.94
C ASP A 36 3.42 7.24 9.33
N LYS A 37 3.10 5.96 9.52
CA LYS A 37 4.11 4.94 9.79
C LYS A 37 4.90 4.63 8.50
N PRO A 38 6.23 4.47 8.58
CA PRO A 38 7.02 4.14 7.41
C PRO A 38 6.71 2.73 6.91
N PRO A 39 6.94 2.43 5.63
CA PRO A 39 6.73 1.10 5.04
C PRO A 39 7.43 -0.02 5.81
N ALA A 40 8.64 0.27 6.32
CA ALA A 40 9.43 -0.65 7.12
C ALA A 40 8.74 -1.08 8.42
N TRP A 41 7.89 -0.22 8.99
CA TRP A 41 7.11 -0.55 10.19
C TRP A 41 6.09 -1.64 9.87
N PHE A 42 5.35 -1.51 8.75
CA PHE A 42 4.40 -2.51 8.29
C PHE A 42 5.08 -3.83 7.88
N ALA A 43 6.21 -3.76 7.19
CA ALA A 43 6.97 -4.95 6.83
C ALA A 43 7.41 -5.76 8.07
N LYS A 44 7.83 -5.07 9.15
CA LYS A 44 8.16 -5.70 10.44
C LYS A 44 6.93 -6.29 11.12
N LEU A 45 5.80 -5.58 11.10
CA LEU A 45 4.52 -6.05 11.64
C LEU A 45 4.08 -7.35 10.95
N TYR A 46 4.05 -7.38 9.61
CA TYR A 46 3.64 -8.55 8.84
C TYR A 46 4.56 -9.74 9.07
N ARG A 47 5.88 -9.49 9.18
CA ARG A 47 6.84 -10.54 9.55
C ARG A 47 6.57 -11.10 10.94
N ARG A 48 6.36 -10.23 11.93
CA ARG A 48 6.06 -10.62 13.33
C ARG A 48 4.81 -11.49 13.40
N ASP A 49 3.79 -11.13 12.63
CA ASP A 49 2.51 -11.83 12.60
C ASP A 49 2.52 -13.04 11.63
N ASN A 50 3.71 -13.42 11.11
CA ASN A 50 3.95 -14.52 10.17
C ASN A 50 3.05 -14.49 8.93
N LEU A 51 2.72 -13.28 8.45
CA LEU A 51 1.96 -13.06 7.23
C LEU A 51 2.91 -13.15 6.02
N ARG A 52 2.57 -14.02 5.07
CA ARG A 52 3.43 -14.38 3.93
C ARG A 52 2.73 -14.07 2.60
N GLY A 53 3.53 -13.97 1.54
CA GLY A 53 3.03 -13.69 0.19
C GLY A 53 2.48 -12.27 0.04
N GLY A 54 3.04 -11.32 0.79
CA GLY A 54 2.68 -9.92 0.70
C GLY A 54 3.46 -9.18 -0.37
N HIS A 55 2.88 -8.11 -0.91
CA HIS A 55 3.43 -7.33 -2.01
C HIS A 55 3.68 -5.88 -1.55
N VAL A 56 4.62 -5.22 -2.21
CA VAL A 56 4.89 -3.78 -2.04
C VAL A 56 4.74 -3.12 -3.40
N ILE A 57 3.90 -2.10 -3.49
CA ILE A 57 3.56 -1.43 -4.75
C ILE A 57 3.89 0.05 -4.59
N LYS A 58 4.73 0.62 -5.46
CA LYS A 58 4.91 2.08 -5.55
C LYS A 58 3.93 2.61 -6.60
N LEU A 59 3.12 3.58 -6.18
CA LEU A 59 2.06 4.19 -6.95
C LEU A 59 2.55 5.57 -7.40
N GLY A 60 2.45 5.88 -8.68
CA GLY A 60 2.90 7.16 -9.25
C GLY A 60 4.35 7.14 -9.77
N GLN A 61 4.75 8.25 -10.41
CA GLN A 61 6.06 8.34 -11.07
C GLN A 61 7.24 8.28 -10.08
N GLY A 62 8.32 7.71 -10.60
CA GLY A 62 9.59 7.43 -9.94
C GLY A 62 10.21 8.66 -9.30
#